data_AF-A0A1M5SDG9-F1
#
_entry.id   AF-A0A1M5SDG9-F1
#
_cell.length_a   1.000
_cell.length_b   1.000
_cell.length_c   1.000
_cell.angle_alpha   90.00
_cell.angle_beta   90.00
_cell.angle_gamma   90.00
#
_symmetry.space_group_name_H-M   'P 1'
#
loop_
_entity.id
_entity.type
_entity.pdbx_description
1 polymer ?
#
loop_
_entity_poly.entity_id
_entity_poly.type
_entity_poly.pdbx_seq_one_letter_code
_entity_poly.pdbx_strand_id
1 'polypeptide(L)'
;MSKIKGCGFIIFITSAFLFCSIGIVYAEIPFGVSTVQVHMTGSVDVEDFSVDRLPDSSPGYFDVMKEGQWTGIRVSGIDYELTFWNVGKLGGTTGRLWWQKDYEDALLILKYQISDYGKIVGKPIKVGGMTAFPLEDATKAPTFKPVEVKLKFSGGPAGTFVEQAPYVSGGSPLTGRILDGKYVIFDPPSGQNLALFYFSDKLLEIPGDPFYMWSTENIERIDSGVRFAGLSGQVEVRPGFDEDAWDFARMDMVLYIEDHIRTGPRSGAILSFRDLSTFVMKADTEIVLAPPGEKESKIDLVLGNLLVNVKKLLKDGTMEVTMNQGVLGQKGTIFICEETGTTSSVKVIEGTVEFTAKADGKKAIVNAGEMITATADGLGDKTDFDIKAEQKEWDTHQASLKRNDGNLLWVGFLFGGILFIALFLVVIRRLFHQKKTS
;
A
#
# COMPACT_ATOMS: atom_id res chain seq x y z
N MET A 1 49.11 12.38 52.65
CA MET A 1 48.39 13.60 53.06
C MET A 1 48.54 14.62 51.93
N SER A 2 47.48 14.83 51.11
CA SER A 2 46.59 16.01 51.13
C SER A 2 47.14 17.16 50.28
N LYS A 3 46.46 17.77 49.29
CA LYS A 3 45.03 17.81 48.92
C LYS A 3 44.90 18.40 47.50
N ILE A 4 43.82 18.00 46.84
CA ILE A 4 43.25 18.46 45.56
C ILE A 4 42.67 19.89 45.68
N LYS A 5 42.68 20.67 44.57
CA LYS A 5 41.63 21.61 44.06
C LYS A 5 42.23 22.52 42.96
N GLY A 6 41.60 22.84 41.83
CA GLY A 6 40.29 22.52 41.20
C GLY A 6 40.45 22.67 39.68
N CYS A 7 39.82 21.87 38.82
CA CYS A 7 38.40 21.74 38.52
C CYS A 7 37.80 23.06 37.99
N GLY A 8 37.78 23.18 36.66
CA GLY A 8 37.24 24.36 35.97
C GLY A 8 37.46 24.31 34.47
N PHE A 9 37.06 23.23 33.80
CA PHE A 9 36.84 23.14 32.35
C PHE A 9 36.14 21.79 32.11
N ILE A 10 35.22 21.70 31.13
CA ILE A 10 34.32 20.55 30.87
C ILE A 10 32.96 20.63 31.60
N ILE A 11 32.19 21.68 31.35
CA ILE A 11 30.71 21.60 31.29
C ILE A 11 30.26 22.62 30.25
N PHE A 12 30.26 22.27 28.95
CA PHE A 12 29.50 23.02 27.93
C PHE A 12 29.38 22.25 26.60
N ILE A 13 29.30 20.91 26.61
CA ILE A 13 28.94 20.12 25.41
C ILE A 13 28.08 18.92 25.84
N THR A 14 26.94 19.19 26.50
CA THR A 14 25.97 18.13 26.85
C THR A 14 24.54 18.65 26.94
N SER A 15 24.21 19.72 26.19
CA SER A 15 22.83 20.23 26.09
C SER A 15 22.37 20.55 24.67
N ALA A 16 23.12 20.13 23.65
CA ALA A 16 22.76 20.39 22.24
C ALA A 16 22.11 19.19 21.51
N PHE A 17 21.81 18.08 22.22
CA PHE A 17 21.25 16.86 21.59
C PHE A 17 19.82 16.51 22.03
N LEU A 18 19.16 17.33 22.85
CA LEU A 18 17.86 16.97 23.44
C LEU A 18 16.62 17.69 22.88
N PHE A 19 16.74 18.46 21.81
CA PHE A 19 15.61 19.17 21.21
C PHE A 19 15.65 19.11 19.68
N CYS A 20 15.33 17.95 19.10
CA CYS A 20 14.95 17.83 17.69
C CYS A 20 14.06 16.60 17.44
N SER A 21 13.12 16.33 18.34
CA SER A 21 11.99 15.42 18.08
C SER A 21 10.68 16.21 18.15
N ILE A 22 10.60 17.27 17.34
CA ILE A 22 9.30 17.87 17.00
C ILE A 22 8.69 16.89 16.01
N GLY A 23 7.61 16.23 16.43
CA GLY A 23 6.81 15.37 15.57
C GLY A 23 6.31 16.18 14.39
N ILE A 24 6.89 15.94 13.22
CA ILE A 24 6.31 16.37 11.96
C ILE A 24 5.08 15.49 11.78
N VAL A 25 3.91 16.12 11.70
CA VAL A 25 2.66 15.46 11.33
C VAL A 25 2.86 14.91 9.92
N TYR A 26 3.10 13.60 9.82
CA TYR A 26 3.19 12.93 8.54
C TYR A 26 1.82 13.01 7.89
N ALA A 27 1.73 13.59 6.70
CA ALA A 27 0.66 13.22 5.80
C ALA A 27 0.83 11.71 5.57
N GLU A 28 -0.09 10.91 6.07
CA GLU A 28 0.00 9.46 5.92
C GLU A 28 -0.29 9.13 4.46
N ILE A 29 0.71 8.59 3.77
CA ILE A 29 0.51 7.92 2.48
C ILE A 29 -0.61 6.88 2.71
N PRO A 30 -1.64 6.80 1.84
CA PRO A 30 -2.65 5.77 1.95
C PRO A 30 -1.99 4.39 2.09
N PHE A 31 -2.48 3.59 3.03
CA PHE A 31 -1.91 2.27 3.32
C PHE A 31 -1.84 1.43 2.03
N GLY A 32 -0.69 0.80 1.76
CA GLY A 32 -0.46 0.00 0.55
C GLY A 32 0.09 0.76 -0.66
N VAL A 33 0.20 2.09 -0.64
CA VAL A 33 0.78 2.85 -1.76
C VAL A 33 2.31 2.91 -1.65
N SER A 34 2.99 2.32 -2.63
CA SER A 34 4.45 2.44 -2.78
C SER A 34 4.86 3.75 -3.46
N THR A 35 6.00 4.30 -3.04
CA THR A 35 6.56 5.51 -3.66
C THR A 35 7.25 5.16 -4.97
N VAL A 36 6.77 5.70 -6.07
CA VAL A 36 7.31 5.52 -7.43
C VAL A 36 7.74 6.87 -7.98
N GLN A 37 8.97 6.95 -8.49
CA GLN A 37 9.41 8.11 -9.27
C GLN A 37 8.88 7.99 -10.68
N VAL A 38 8.16 9.01 -11.13
CA VAL A 38 7.69 9.13 -12.50
C VAL A 38 8.70 10.00 -13.25
N HIS A 39 9.14 9.50 -14.40
CA HIS A 39 10.03 10.20 -15.32
C HIS A 39 9.41 10.19 -16.71
N MET A 40 8.98 11.35 -17.17
CA MET A 40 8.31 11.55 -18.45
C MET A 40 9.24 12.29 -19.39
N THR A 41 9.34 11.83 -20.63
CA THR A 41 10.05 12.54 -21.71
C THR A 41 9.21 12.50 -22.98
N GLY A 42 9.36 13.52 -23.82
CA GLY A 42 8.67 13.60 -25.09
C GLY A 42 8.95 14.91 -25.81
N SER A 43 8.20 15.15 -26.88
CA SER A 43 8.30 16.36 -27.69
C SER A 43 6.90 16.89 -27.98
N VAL A 44 6.77 18.20 -28.00
CA VAL A 44 5.56 18.92 -28.42
C VAL A 44 5.90 19.68 -29.69
N ASP A 45 5.18 19.38 -30.77
CA ASP A 45 5.24 20.20 -31.98
C ASP A 45 4.57 21.56 -31.71
N VAL A 46 5.22 22.62 -32.16
CA VAL A 46 4.74 24.00 -32.03
C VAL A 46 4.62 24.60 -33.42
N GLU A 47 3.70 25.53 -33.60
CA GLU A 47 3.66 26.29 -34.85
C GLU A 47 4.98 27.03 -35.02
N ASP A 48 5.59 26.92 -36.20
CA ASP A 48 6.89 27.55 -36.50
C ASP A 48 6.89 29.02 -36.07
N PHE A 49 7.68 29.33 -35.04
CA PHE A 49 7.88 30.70 -34.57
C PHE A 49 9.37 31.03 -34.57
N SER A 50 9.66 32.33 -34.60
CA SER A 50 11.03 32.82 -34.65
C SER A 50 11.42 33.46 -33.33
N VAL A 51 12.64 33.16 -32.87
CA VAL A 51 13.22 33.74 -31.66
C VAL A 51 14.63 34.25 -31.92
N ASP A 52 15.05 35.14 -31.05
CA ASP A 52 16.42 35.62 -30.93
C ASP A 52 17.13 34.92 -29.76
N ARG A 53 18.46 34.78 -29.85
CA ARG A 53 19.26 34.27 -28.73
C ARG A 53 19.79 35.42 -27.88
N LEU A 54 19.22 35.59 -26.70
CA LEU A 54 19.63 36.62 -25.75
C LEU A 54 21.05 36.36 -25.20
N PRO A 55 21.73 37.39 -24.65
CA PRO A 55 23.11 37.24 -24.17
C PRO A 55 23.31 36.16 -23.08
N ASP A 56 22.27 35.90 -22.28
CA ASP A 56 22.26 34.84 -21.27
C ASP A 56 21.99 33.44 -21.85
N SER A 57 21.83 33.35 -23.18
CA SER A 57 21.45 32.16 -23.97
C SER A 57 20.00 31.70 -23.77
N SER A 58 19.13 32.53 -23.19
CA SER A 58 17.69 32.32 -23.25
C SER A 58 17.15 32.76 -24.62
N PRO A 59 16.02 32.21 -25.07
CA PRO A 59 15.31 32.70 -26.23
C PRO A 59 14.43 33.90 -25.87
N GLY A 60 14.30 34.85 -26.78
CA GLY A 60 13.45 36.01 -26.62
C GLY A 60 13.43 36.85 -27.89
N TYR A 61 13.18 38.15 -27.72
CA TYR A 61 13.28 39.13 -28.81
C TYR A 61 14.24 40.24 -28.39
N PHE A 62 15.09 40.70 -29.30
CA PHE A 62 15.98 41.81 -29.01
C PHE A 62 15.22 43.14 -29.00
N ASP A 63 15.44 43.94 -27.96
CA ASP A 63 15.07 45.35 -27.99
C ASP A 63 16.02 46.17 -28.89
N VAL A 64 17.30 45.76 -28.94
CA VAL A 64 18.36 46.42 -29.73
C VAL A 64 19.33 45.38 -30.27
N MET A 65 19.55 45.40 -31.59
CA MET A 65 20.54 44.55 -32.26
C MET A 65 21.98 44.98 -31.97
N LYS A 66 22.85 43.99 -31.76
CA LYS A 66 24.30 44.14 -31.54
C LYS A 66 25.05 43.10 -32.37
N GLU A 67 26.23 43.48 -32.83
CA GLU A 67 27.14 42.56 -33.54
C GLU A 67 27.33 41.24 -32.77
N GLY A 68 27.27 40.12 -33.49
CA GLY A 68 27.47 38.77 -32.98
C GLY A 68 26.22 38.12 -32.36
N GLN A 69 25.08 38.81 -32.32
CA GLN A 69 23.82 38.24 -31.84
C GLN A 69 23.17 37.32 -32.88
N TRP A 70 22.51 36.24 -32.44
CA TRP A 70 21.70 35.40 -33.32
C TRP A 70 20.26 35.89 -33.32
N THR A 71 19.68 36.05 -34.51
CA THR A 71 18.31 36.48 -34.72
C THR A 71 17.60 35.59 -35.72
N GLY A 72 16.28 35.55 -35.66
CA GLY A 72 15.49 34.88 -36.68
C GLY A 72 15.58 33.36 -36.64
N ILE A 73 15.88 32.76 -35.47
CA ILE A 73 16.03 31.31 -35.31
C ILE A 73 14.64 30.69 -35.30
N ARG A 74 14.36 29.75 -36.20
CA ARG A 74 13.06 29.06 -36.20
C ARG A 74 13.03 27.90 -35.22
N VAL A 75 11.98 27.86 -34.43
CA VAL A 75 11.66 26.78 -33.48
C VAL A 75 10.48 25.98 -34.05
N SER A 76 10.67 24.66 -34.15
CA SER A 76 9.65 23.73 -34.66
C SER A 76 9.05 22.84 -33.58
N GLY A 77 9.66 22.78 -32.40
CA GLY A 77 9.15 21.96 -31.30
C GLY A 77 9.82 22.24 -29.96
N ILE A 78 9.31 21.59 -28.92
CA ILE A 78 9.83 21.67 -27.56
C ILE A 78 9.95 20.25 -27.01
N ASP A 79 11.16 19.80 -26.73
CA ASP A 79 11.41 18.60 -25.94
C ASP A 79 11.16 18.88 -24.47
N TYR A 80 10.54 17.93 -23.78
CA TYR A 80 10.28 18.04 -22.35
C TYR A 80 10.81 16.84 -21.57
N GLU A 81 11.15 17.10 -20.32
CA GLU A 81 11.48 16.11 -19.31
C GLU A 81 10.80 16.52 -18.00
N LEU A 82 9.86 15.71 -17.50
CA LEU A 82 9.14 15.96 -16.25
C LEU A 82 9.41 14.82 -15.27
N THR A 83 9.94 15.15 -14.10
CA THR A 83 10.23 14.18 -13.03
C THR A 83 9.48 14.56 -11.76
N PHE A 84 8.77 13.60 -11.15
CA PHE A 84 8.04 13.79 -9.90
C PHE A 84 7.81 12.44 -9.18
N TRP A 85 7.29 12.47 -7.96
CA TRP A 85 6.91 11.26 -7.21
C TRP A 85 5.41 11.08 -7.21
N ASN A 86 4.91 9.87 -7.45
CA ASN A 86 3.46 9.59 -7.47
C ASN A 86 2.75 10.01 -6.17
N VAL A 87 3.44 9.92 -5.03
CA VAL A 87 2.94 10.35 -3.71
C VAL A 87 3.00 11.86 -3.46
N GLY A 88 3.82 12.62 -4.19
CA GLY A 88 3.94 14.07 -4.01
C GLY A 88 4.09 14.49 -2.54
N LYS A 89 3.40 15.57 -2.16
CA LYS A 89 3.31 16.07 -0.78
C LYS A 89 2.76 15.05 0.22
N LEU A 90 1.89 14.13 -0.22
CA LEU A 90 1.39 13.05 0.64
C LEU A 90 2.50 12.07 1.06
N GLY A 91 3.61 12.02 0.32
CA GLY A 91 4.79 11.24 0.70
C GLY A 91 5.59 11.82 1.86
N GLY A 92 5.39 13.09 2.18
CA GLY A 92 6.21 13.82 3.16
C GLY A 92 7.68 13.95 2.75
N THR A 93 8.55 14.03 3.74
CA THR A 93 10.01 14.08 3.59
C THR A 93 10.62 12.82 4.19
N THR A 94 11.49 12.12 3.45
CA THR A 94 12.22 10.96 3.98
C THR A 94 13.72 11.16 3.96
N GLY A 95 14.45 10.48 4.85
CA GLY A 95 15.90 10.51 4.91
C GLY A 95 16.47 11.09 6.21
N ARG A 96 17.76 10.81 6.46
CA ARG A 96 18.50 11.41 7.58
C ARG A 96 18.94 12.83 7.22
N LEU A 97 19.25 13.65 8.24
CA LEU A 97 19.56 15.09 8.21
C LEU A 97 20.30 15.68 6.98
N TRP A 98 21.08 14.89 6.25
CA TRP A 98 21.91 15.32 5.10
C TRP A 98 21.45 14.76 3.75
N TRP A 99 20.42 13.92 3.75
CA TRP A 99 19.90 13.16 2.60
C TRP A 99 18.36 13.20 2.63
N GLN A 100 17.80 14.37 2.94
CA GLN A 100 16.36 14.55 2.90
C GLN A 100 15.88 14.59 1.46
N LYS A 101 14.82 13.83 1.22
CA LYS A 101 14.14 13.71 -0.04
C LYS A 101 12.71 14.17 0.16
N ASP A 102 12.38 15.30 -0.44
CA ASP A 102 11.03 15.83 -0.47
C ASP A 102 10.27 15.23 -1.64
N TYR A 103 9.30 14.38 -1.33
CA TYR A 103 8.48 13.74 -2.37
C TYR A 103 7.58 14.75 -3.10
N GLU A 104 7.34 15.93 -2.51
CA GLU A 104 6.65 17.03 -3.18
C GLU A 104 7.47 17.68 -4.30
N ASP A 105 8.78 17.50 -4.36
CA ASP A 105 9.58 18.13 -5.40
C ASP A 105 9.34 17.48 -6.78
N ALA A 106 9.09 18.35 -7.75
CA ALA A 106 8.97 18.00 -9.16
C ALA A 106 9.83 18.95 -10.00
N LEU A 107 10.32 18.48 -11.14
CA LEU A 107 11.18 19.24 -12.04
C LEU A 107 10.71 19.05 -13.48
N LEU A 108 10.39 20.17 -14.14
CA LEU A 108 10.11 20.23 -15.56
C LEU A 108 11.28 20.92 -16.28
N ILE A 109 11.83 20.28 -17.31
CA ILE A 109 12.89 20.83 -18.15
C ILE A 109 12.38 20.89 -19.59
N LEU A 110 12.46 22.06 -20.21
CA LEU A 110 12.07 22.27 -21.61
C LEU A 110 13.29 22.64 -22.46
N LYS A 111 13.41 22.05 -23.65
CA LYS A 111 14.49 22.28 -24.61
C LYS A 111 13.89 22.58 -25.98
N TYR A 112 14.38 23.65 -26.61
CA TYR A 112 13.89 24.07 -27.93
C TYR A 112 14.46 23.17 -29.03
N GLN A 113 13.59 22.71 -29.93
CA GLN A 113 13.97 22.10 -31.19
C GLN A 113 13.99 23.17 -32.28
N ILE A 114 15.17 23.40 -32.87
CA ILE A 114 15.34 24.39 -33.93
C ILE A 114 15.26 23.74 -35.31
N SER A 115 14.57 24.39 -36.25
CA SER A 115 14.47 23.94 -37.64
C SER A 115 15.49 24.64 -38.56
N ASP A 116 15.98 25.81 -38.16
CA ASP A 116 17.10 26.50 -38.82
C ASP A 116 18.03 27.19 -37.80
N TYR A 117 19.18 27.68 -38.27
CA TYR A 117 20.17 28.33 -37.41
C TYR A 117 19.97 29.85 -37.27
N GLY A 118 18.96 30.41 -37.95
CA GLY A 118 18.76 31.84 -38.06
C GLY A 118 19.93 32.56 -38.74
N LYS A 119 20.11 33.83 -38.35
CA LYS A 119 21.14 34.73 -38.87
C LYS A 119 21.97 35.33 -37.73
N ILE A 120 23.20 35.71 -38.02
CA ILE A 120 24.08 36.44 -37.11
C ILE A 120 24.13 37.91 -37.52
N VAL A 121 23.96 38.79 -36.55
CA VAL A 121 24.09 40.23 -36.72
C VAL A 121 25.56 40.58 -36.98
N GLY A 122 25.86 41.07 -38.18
CA GLY A 122 27.19 41.48 -38.59
C GLY A 122 27.60 42.85 -38.04
N LYS A 123 28.79 43.30 -38.46
CA LYS A 123 29.37 44.59 -38.05
C LYS A 123 28.47 45.76 -38.47
N PRO A 124 28.24 46.76 -37.60
CA PRO A 124 27.45 47.93 -37.97
C PRO A 124 28.10 48.69 -39.14
N ILE A 125 27.31 48.99 -40.15
CA ILE A 125 27.70 49.81 -41.31
C ILE A 125 26.89 51.11 -41.33
N LYS A 126 27.49 52.19 -41.84
CA LYS A 126 26.79 53.47 -42.03
C LYS A 126 26.28 53.57 -43.46
N VAL A 127 24.96 53.68 -43.64
CA VAL A 127 24.31 53.85 -44.94
C VAL A 127 23.41 55.08 -44.86
N GLY A 128 23.74 56.14 -45.60
CA GLY A 128 22.94 57.37 -45.63
C GLY A 128 22.81 58.10 -44.27
N GLY A 129 23.81 57.97 -43.39
CA GLY A 129 23.77 58.56 -42.04
C GLY A 129 23.05 57.71 -41.00
N MET A 130 22.44 56.59 -41.38
CA MET A 130 21.86 55.61 -40.46
C MET A 130 22.83 54.45 -40.21
N THR A 131 22.79 53.88 -38.99
CA THR A 131 23.50 52.64 -38.66
C THR A 131 22.63 51.45 -39.04
N ALA A 132 23.12 50.62 -39.95
CA ALA A 132 22.49 49.35 -40.32
C ALA A 132 23.34 48.17 -39.85
N PHE A 133 22.69 47.06 -39.51
CA PHE A 133 23.37 45.82 -39.14
C PHE A 133 23.07 44.77 -40.21
N PRO A 134 24.06 44.38 -41.04
CA PRO A 134 23.85 43.33 -42.03
C PRO A 134 23.59 42.00 -41.31
N LEU A 135 22.78 41.13 -41.91
CA LEU A 135 22.49 39.80 -41.36
C LEU A 135 23.19 38.75 -42.23
N GLU A 136 24.00 37.92 -41.59
CA GLU A 136 24.72 36.81 -42.24
C GLU A 136 24.08 35.48 -41.84
N ASP A 137 24.02 34.49 -42.74
CA ASP A 137 23.48 33.18 -42.37
C ASP A 137 24.36 32.51 -41.32
N ALA A 138 23.73 31.99 -40.27
CA ALA A 138 24.46 31.28 -39.22
C ALA A 138 24.96 29.93 -39.76
N THR A 139 26.25 29.64 -39.60
CA THR A 139 26.86 28.38 -40.04
C THR A 139 26.77 27.26 -39.00
N LYS A 140 26.28 27.58 -37.80
CA LYS A 140 26.13 26.64 -36.69
C LYS A 140 24.88 26.94 -35.87
N ALA A 141 24.30 25.88 -35.32
CA ALA A 141 23.18 25.96 -34.41
C ALA A 141 23.50 26.84 -33.18
N PRO A 142 22.60 27.75 -32.79
CA PRO A 142 22.66 28.38 -31.48
C PRO A 142 22.47 27.35 -30.37
N THR A 143 23.15 27.55 -29.24
CA THR A 143 22.88 26.78 -28.01
C THR A 143 21.97 27.59 -27.11
N PHE A 144 20.76 27.09 -26.89
CA PHE A 144 19.85 27.62 -25.88
C PHE A 144 20.05 26.94 -24.54
N LYS A 145 19.92 27.70 -23.46
CA LYS A 145 19.78 27.09 -22.13
C LYS A 145 18.40 26.44 -22.00
N PRO A 146 18.31 25.24 -21.42
CA PRO A 146 17.02 24.66 -21.07
C PRO A 146 16.25 25.58 -20.12
N VAL A 147 14.93 25.57 -20.23
CA VAL A 147 14.06 26.21 -19.24
C VAL A 147 13.79 25.19 -18.14
N GLU A 148 14.34 25.43 -16.96
CA GLU A 148 14.15 24.58 -15.78
C GLU A 148 13.10 25.21 -14.86
N VAL A 149 12.01 24.48 -14.62
CA VAL A 149 10.90 24.91 -13.77
C VAL A 149 10.82 23.97 -12.58
N LYS A 150 11.09 24.52 -11.39
CA LYS A 150 10.93 23.80 -10.12
C LYS A 150 9.47 23.84 -9.70
N LEU A 151 8.90 22.67 -9.44
CA LEU A 151 7.48 22.49 -9.15
C LEU A 151 7.32 21.83 -7.77
N LYS A 152 6.15 22.03 -7.15
CA LYS A 152 5.64 21.20 -6.05
C LYS A 152 4.47 20.38 -6.58
N PHE A 153 4.44 19.09 -6.29
CA PHE A 153 3.38 18.17 -6.66
C PHE A 153 2.60 17.72 -5.42
N SER A 154 1.28 17.79 -5.46
CA SER A 154 0.44 17.44 -4.30
C SER A 154 0.38 15.94 -4.01
N GLY A 155 0.55 15.08 -5.02
CA GLY A 155 0.41 13.63 -4.89
C GLY A 155 -0.90 13.08 -5.45
N GLY A 156 -0.90 11.79 -5.79
CA GLY A 156 -2.06 11.00 -6.21
C GLY A 156 -2.49 11.20 -7.67
N PRO A 157 -3.46 10.40 -8.14
CA PRO A 157 -3.93 10.41 -9.53
C PRO A 157 -4.72 11.67 -9.93
N ALA A 158 -5.10 12.49 -8.95
CA ALA A 158 -5.74 13.80 -9.13
C ALA A 158 -4.82 14.94 -8.66
N GLY A 159 -3.51 14.69 -8.57
CA GLY A 159 -2.56 15.65 -8.03
C GLY A 159 -2.38 16.89 -8.91
N THR A 160 -1.97 17.99 -8.27
CA THR A 160 -1.71 19.28 -8.92
C THR A 160 -0.23 19.66 -8.80
N PHE A 161 0.28 20.33 -9.82
CA PHE A 161 1.61 20.93 -9.88
C PHE A 161 1.50 22.45 -9.67
N VAL A 162 2.41 23.01 -8.88
CA VAL A 162 2.53 24.46 -8.69
C VAL A 162 4.00 24.86 -8.74
N GLU A 163 4.34 25.86 -9.55
CA GLU A 163 5.69 26.40 -9.64
C GLU A 163 6.19 27.03 -8.33
N GLN A 164 7.46 26.80 -8.03
CA GLN A 164 8.16 27.37 -6.89
C GLN A 164 8.74 28.74 -7.24
N ALA A 165 8.69 29.67 -6.28
CA ALA A 165 9.33 30.96 -6.43
C ALA A 165 10.87 30.81 -6.42
N PRO A 166 11.62 31.61 -7.21
CA PRO A 166 11.13 32.62 -8.16
C PRO A 166 10.54 31.99 -9.44
N TYR A 167 9.40 32.52 -9.89
CA TYR A 167 8.67 31.98 -11.05
C TYR A 167 9.38 32.30 -12.37
N VAL A 168 9.75 31.25 -13.10
CA VAL A 168 10.33 31.28 -14.45
C VAL A 168 9.28 31.55 -15.51
N SER A 169 8.02 31.20 -15.23
CA SER A 169 6.84 31.57 -16.04
C SER A 169 6.64 33.09 -16.14
N GLY A 170 6.96 33.83 -15.08
CA GLY A 170 6.75 35.27 -14.96
C GLY A 170 5.31 35.63 -14.60
N GLY A 171 5.14 36.65 -13.73
CA GLY A 171 3.82 37.16 -13.32
C GLY A 171 3.08 36.30 -12.30
N SER A 172 2.79 35.03 -12.62
CA SER A 172 2.07 34.08 -11.75
C SER A 172 2.65 32.68 -11.91
N PRO A 173 2.62 31.83 -10.86
CA PRO A 173 3.18 30.48 -10.95
C PRO A 173 2.48 29.66 -12.04
N LEU A 174 3.26 28.86 -12.75
CA LEU A 174 2.72 27.80 -13.60
C LEU A 174 1.95 26.80 -12.72
N THR A 175 0.74 26.46 -13.13
CA THR A 175 -0.08 25.40 -12.50
C THR A 175 -0.34 24.27 -13.48
N GLY A 176 -0.52 23.07 -12.96
CA GLY A 176 -0.87 21.90 -13.76
C GLY A 176 -1.61 20.86 -12.93
N ARG A 177 -2.17 19.85 -13.57
CA ARG A 177 -2.91 18.78 -12.92
C ARG A 177 -2.78 17.46 -13.66
N ILE A 178 -3.01 16.38 -12.93
CA ILE A 178 -3.19 15.05 -13.51
C ILE A 178 -4.65 14.87 -13.91
N LEU A 179 -4.88 14.35 -15.11
CA LEU A 179 -6.18 13.95 -15.63
C LEU A 179 -6.25 12.43 -15.67
N ASP A 180 -7.24 11.87 -14.99
CA ASP A 180 -7.56 10.43 -14.94
C ASP A 180 -6.37 9.51 -14.61
N GLY A 181 -5.38 10.02 -13.85
CA GLY A 181 -4.14 9.27 -13.56
C GLY A 181 -3.22 9.02 -14.76
N LYS A 182 -3.56 9.53 -15.95
CA LYS A 182 -2.91 9.17 -17.23
C LYS A 182 -2.20 10.30 -17.93
N TYR A 183 -2.65 11.53 -17.74
CA TYR A 183 -2.11 12.68 -18.45
C TYR A 183 -1.75 13.80 -17.48
N VAL A 184 -0.66 14.50 -17.75
CA VAL A 184 -0.37 15.81 -17.14
C VAL A 184 -0.77 16.90 -18.12
N ILE A 185 -1.45 17.94 -17.63
CA ILE A 185 -1.71 19.17 -18.38
C ILE A 185 -1.30 20.38 -17.52
N PHE A 186 -0.66 21.36 -18.15
CA PHE A 186 -0.32 22.64 -17.52
C PHE A 186 -1.23 23.74 -18.05
N ASP A 187 -1.72 24.60 -17.15
CA ASP A 187 -2.50 25.77 -17.52
C ASP A 187 -1.57 26.83 -18.13
N PRO A 188 -2.06 27.65 -19.09
CA PRO A 188 -1.25 28.69 -19.71
C PRO A 188 -0.71 29.70 -18.69
N PRO A 189 0.60 29.99 -18.69
CA PRO A 189 1.16 30.99 -17.79
C PRO A 189 0.72 32.40 -18.21
N SER A 190 0.72 33.34 -17.26
CA SER A 190 0.43 34.75 -17.52
C SER A 190 1.64 35.55 -18.02
N GLY A 191 2.85 35.00 -17.91
CA GLY A 191 4.09 35.66 -18.31
C GLY A 191 4.53 35.37 -19.75
N GLN A 192 5.72 35.87 -20.10
CA GLN A 192 6.23 35.92 -21.49
C GLN A 192 7.17 34.76 -21.85
N ASN A 193 7.27 33.72 -21.02
CA ASN A 193 8.14 32.59 -21.34
C ASN A 193 7.54 31.76 -22.49
N LEU A 194 8.10 31.92 -23.69
CA LEU A 194 7.58 31.33 -24.92
C LEU A 194 7.51 29.80 -24.85
N ALA A 195 8.51 29.12 -24.28
CA ALA A 195 8.48 27.67 -24.13
C ALA A 195 7.27 27.23 -23.33
N LEU A 196 7.03 27.86 -22.18
CA LEU A 196 5.91 27.50 -21.31
C LEU A 196 4.56 27.83 -21.95
N PHE A 197 4.47 28.93 -22.71
CA PHE A 197 3.27 29.28 -23.45
C PHE A 197 2.90 28.20 -24.48
N TYR A 198 3.85 27.78 -25.33
CA TYR A 198 3.56 26.77 -26.36
C TYR A 198 3.47 25.33 -25.82
N PHE A 199 4.09 25.07 -24.67
CA PHE A 199 4.01 23.79 -23.97
C PHE A 199 2.71 23.62 -23.18
N SER A 200 2.11 24.73 -22.70
CA SER A 200 0.84 24.69 -21.97
C SER A 200 -0.32 24.16 -22.82
N ASP A 201 -1.36 23.67 -22.16
CA ASP A 201 -2.53 23.01 -22.77
C ASP A 201 -2.24 21.72 -23.57
N LYS A 202 -1.01 21.20 -23.51
CA LYS A 202 -0.67 19.90 -24.11
C LYS A 202 -0.87 18.77 -23.10
N LEU A 203 -1.46 17.67 -23.57
CA LEU A 203 -1.60 16.44 -22.80
C LEU A 203 -0.31 15.65 -22.87
N LEU A 204 0.33 15.46 -21.73
CA LEU A 204 1.57 14.69 -21.60
C LEU A 204 1.22 13.31 -21.03
N GLU A 205 1.41 12.25 -21.81
CA GLU A 205 1.10 10.89 -21.38
C GLU A 205 2.08 10.41 -20.32
N ILE A 206 1.54 9.97 -19.19
CA ILE A 206 2.29 9.40 -18.08
C ILE A 206 2.67 7.96 -18.46
N PRO A 207 3.96 7.59 -18.48
CA PRO A 207 4.39 6.27 -18.89
C PRO A 207 3.99 5.22 -17.84
N GLY A 208 3.39 4.14 -18.31
CA GLY A 208 2.91 3.04 -17.46
C GLY A 208 1.67 3.42 -16.66
N ASP A 209 1.57 2.90 -15.44
CA ASP A 209 0.50 3.26 -14.50
C ASP A 209 1.12 3.48 -13.11
N PRO A 210 1.80 4.61 -12.85
CA PRO A 210 2.43 4.86 -11.55
C PRO A 210 1.40 5.09 -10.43
N PHE A 211 0.11 5.15 -10.77
CA PHE A 211 -1.00 5.31 -9.84
C PHE A 211 -1.84 4.04 -9.69
N TYR A 212 -1.39 2.88 -10.19
CA TYR A 212 -2.16 1.64 -10.10
C TYR A 212 -2.57 1.29 -8.66
N MET A 213 -1.70 1.56 -7.68
CA MET A 213 -1.96 1.35 -6.25
C MET A 213 -2.93 2.37 -5.64
N TRP A 214 -3.29 3.43 -6.38
CA TRP A 214 -4.25 4.46 -5.95
C TRP A 214 -5.68 4.15 -6.38
N SER A 215 -5.88 3.19 -7.28
CA SER A 215 -7.20 2.76 -7.70
C SER A 215 -7.71 1.68 -6.74
N THR A 216 -8.83 1.96 -6.06
CA THR A 216 -9.57 0.96 -5.28
C THR A 216 -10.11 -0.17 -6.15
N GLU A 217 -10.19 0.01 -7.47
CA GLU A 217 -10.67 -1.00 -8.43
C GLU A 217 -9.56 -1.96 -8.89
N ASN A 218 -8.28 -1.63 -8.68
CA ASN A 218 -7.11 -2.41 -9.15
C ASN A 218 -6.17 -2.84 -8.01
N ILE A 219 -6.67 -3.01 -6.79
CA ILE A 219 -5.93 -3.81 -5.81
C ILE A 219 -5.95 -5.24 -6.37
N GLU A 220 -4.83 -5.67 -6.94
CA GLU A 220 -4.62 -7.08 -7.28
C GLU A 220 -4.73 -7.86 -5.97
N ARG A 221 -5.93 -8.34 -5.66
CA ARG A 221 -6.20 -8.99 -4.39
C ARG A 221 -5.40 -10.28 -4.37
N ILE A 222 -4.41 -10.32 -3.49
CA ILE A 222 -3.53 -11.47 -3.33
C ILE A 222 -4.30 -12.54 -2.55
N ASP A 223 -4.49 -13.72 -3.16
CA ASP A 223 -5.11 -14.86 -2.49
C ASP A 223 -4.33 -15.21 -1.22
N SER A 224 -4.98 -15.10 -0.06
CA SER A 224 -4.38 -15.43 1.25
C SER A 224 -4.01 -16.91 1.38
N GLY A 225 -4.62 -17.76 0.55
CA GLY A 225 -4.55 -19.22 0.68
C GLY A 225 -5.41 -19.79 1.80
N VAL A 226 -6.12 -18.95 2.55
CA VAL A 226 -7.07 -19.33 3.60
C VAL A 226 -8.41 -19.69 2.97
N ARG A 227 -9.05 -20.76 3.46
CA ARG A 227 -10.36 -21.21 2.98
C ARG A 227 -11.29 -21.52 4.14
N PHE A 228 -12.60 -21.38 3.93
CA PHE A 228 -13.59 -21.87 4.86
C PHE A 228 -13.65 -23.39 4.84
N ALA A 229 -13.52 -24.00 6.02
CA ALA A 229 -13.70 -25.43 6.26
C ALA A 229 -15.02 -25.73 7.00
N GLY A 230 -15.76 -24.71 7.41
CA GLY A 230 -17.09 -24.81 7.99
C GLY A 230 -17.71 -23.45 8.23
N LEU A 231 -19.01 -23.33 8.02
CA LEU A 231 -19.78 -22.09 8.19
C LEU A 231 -21.12 -22.42 8.87
N SER A 232 -21.55 -21.56 9.80
CA SER A 232 -22.87 -21.63 10.40
C SER A 232 -23.36 -20.23 10.77
N GLY A 233 -24.66 -19.97 10.55
CA GLY A 233 -25.28 -18.68 10.83
C GLY A 233 -24.86 -17.59 9.84
N GLN A 234 -24.82 -16.35 10.32
CA GLN A 234 -24.38 -15.17 9.58
C GLN A 234 -22.85 -15.05 9.69
N VAL A 235 -22.17 -15.30 8.58
CA VAL A 235 -20.73 -15.05 8.44
C VAL A 235 -20.57 -14.14 7.23
N GLU A 236 -19.82 -13.07 7.39
CA GLU A 236 -19.65 -12.03 6.38
C GLU A 236 -18.17 -11.73 6.17
N VAL A 237 -17.84 -11.34 4.95
CA VAL A 237 -16.49 -10.97 4.52
C VAL A 237 -16.56 -9.62 3.84
N ARG A 238 -15.61 -8.74 4.13
CA ARG A 238 -15.38 -7.51 3.35
C ARG A 238 -13.90 -7.34 3.00
N PRO A 239 -13.57 -6.65 1.90
CA PRO A 239 -12.20 -6.23 1.66
C PRO A 239 -11.73 -5.21 2.70
N GLY A 240 -10.42 -5.18 3.00
CA GLY A 240 -9.85 -4.20 3.94
C GLY A 240 -9.99 -2.74 3.49
N PHE A 241 -10.03 -2.49 2.18
CA PHE A 241 -10.11 -1.15 1.58
C PHE A 241 -11.54 -0.58 1.45
N ASP A 242 -12.57 -1.38 1.71
CA ASP A 242 -13.98 -0.96 1.61
C ASP A 242 -14.74 -1.42 2.86
N GLU A 243 -15.01 -0.47 3.76
CA GLU A 243 -15.64 -0.73 5.07
C GLU A 243 -17.13 -1.12 4.97
N ASP A 244 -17.79 -0.72 3.89
CA ASP A 244 -19.23 -0.88 3.71
C ASP A 244 -19.59 -2.13 2.88
N ALA A 245 -18.62 -2.72 2.16
CA ALA A 245 -18.82 -3.86 1.27
C ALA A 245 -18.85 -5.24 1.97
N TRP A 246 -19.67 -5.39 3.02
CA TRP A 246 -19.92 -6.69 3.64
C TRP A 246 -20.77 -7.60 2.74
N ASP A 247 -20.24 -8.78 2.43
CA ASP A 247 -20.96 -9.83 1.70
C ASP A 247 -20.99 -11.14 2.49
N PHE A 248 -21.99 -11.98 2.26
CA PHE A 248 -22.13 -13.26 2.94
C PHE A 248 -21.03 -14.24 2.51
N ALA A 249 -20.40 -14.88 3.50
CA ALA A 249 -19.38 -15.88 3.27
C ALA A 249 -19.95 -17.13 2.58
N ARG A 250 -19.21 -17.64 1.60
CA ARG A 250 -19.47 -18.92 0.92
C ARG A 250 -18.28 -19.85 1.08
N MET A 251 -18.52 -21.16 1.12
CA MET A 251 -17.46 -22.16 1.32
C MET A 251 -16.38 -22.12 0.22
N ASP A 252 -16.76 -21.74 -1.00
CA ASP A 252 -15.89 -21.66 -2.18
C ASP A 252 -15.32 -20.25 -2.44
N MET A 253 -15.64 -19.28 -1.58
CA MET A 253 -15.13 -17.91 -1.70
C MET A 253 -13.60 -17.90 -1.51
N VAL A 254 -12.92 -17.17 -2.40
CA VAL A 254 -11.50 -16.86 -2.23
C VAL A 254 -11.38 -15.74 -1.20
N LEU A 255 -10.60 -15.99 -0.16
CA LEU A 255 -10.27 -15.00 0.85
C LEU A 255 -8.94 -14.37 0.49
N TYR A 256 -8.89 -13.05 0.48
CA TYR A 256 -7.72 -12.28 0.13
C TYR A 256 -7.03 -11.74 1.37
N ILE A 257 -5.76 -11.38 1.22
CA ILE A 257 -5.05 -10.62 2.25
C ILE A 257 -5.82 -9.32 2.53
N GLU A 258 -5.83 -8.91 3.80
CA GLU A 258 -6.57 -7.79 4.40
C GLU A 258 -8.09 -7.95 4.45
N ASP A 259 -8.63 -9.11 4.06
CA ASP A 259 -10.06 -9.35 4.24
C ASP A 259 -10.42 -9.40 5.73
N HIS A 260 -11.49 -8.67 6.05
CA HIS A 260 -12.15 -8.77 7.35
C HIS A 260 -13.20 -9.87 7.27
N ILE A 261 -13.19 -10.74 8.27
CA ILE A 261 -14.16 -11.83 8.40
C ILE A 261 -14.84 -11.67 9.74
N ARG A 262 -16.16 -11.57 9.74
CA ARG A 262 -16.94 -11.47 10.98
C ARG A 262 -18.04 -12.53 11.08
N THR A 263 -18.33 -12.93 12.32
CA THR A 263 -19.45 -13.81 12.66
C THR A 263 -20.49 -13.03 13.45
N GLY A 264 -21.76 -13.14 13.04
CA GLY A 264 -22.88 -12.55 13.77
C GLY A 264 -23.30 -13.35 15.01
N PRO A 265 -24.42 -12.97 15.64
CA PRO A 265 -24.97 -13.70 16.77
C PRO A 265 -25.30 -15.15 16.39
N ARG A 266 -25.02 -16.10 17.29
CA ARG A 266 -25.27 -17.55 17.09
C ARG A 266 -24.63 -18.12 15.82
N SER A 267 -23.53 -17.54 15.38
CA SER A 267 -22.83 -17.93 14.15
C SER A 267 -21.42 -18.46 14.47
N GLY A 268 -20.75 -19.01 13.47
CA GLY A 268 -19.37 -19.45 13.61
C GLY A 268 -18.76 -19.89 12.29
N ALA A 269 -17.44 -19.87 12.24
CA ALA A 269 -16.66 -20.23 11.06
C ALA A 269 -15.45 -21.08 11.44
N ILE A 270 -15.04 -21.96 10.55
CA ILE A 270 -13.76 -22.67 10.61
C ILE A 270 -12.94 -22.23 9.42
N LEU A 271 -11.74 -21.71 9.66
CA LEU A 271 -10.77 -21.36 8.63
C LEU A 271 -9.66 -22.40 8.60
N SER A 272 -9.26 -22.78 7.40
CA SER A 272 -8.14 -23.68 7.15
C SER A 272 -7.06 -22.95 6.37
N PHE A 273 -5.82 -23.10 6.84
CA PHE A 273 -4.64 -22.49 6.25
C PHE A 273 -3.85 -23.50 5.43
N ARG A 274 -2.98 -23.03 4.53
CA ARG A 274 -2.13 -23.89 3.68
C ARG A 274 -1.16 -24.76 4.48
N ASP A 275 -0.79 -24.31 5.67
CA ASP A 275 0.07 -25.03 6.61
C ASP A 275 -0.67 -26.10 7.44
N LEU A 276 -1.96 -26.34 7.14
CA LEU A 276 -2.86 -27.24 7.86
C LEU A 276 -3.25 -26.76 9.27
N SER A 277 -2.90 -25.52 9.64
CA SER A 277 -3.44 -24.89 10.84
C SER A 277 -4.92 -24.59 10.66
N THR A 278 -5.68 -24.62 11.75
CA THR A 278 -7.13 -24.39 11.73
C THR A 278 -7.56 -23.42 12.81
N PHE A 279 -8.42 -22.49 12.43
CA PHE A 279 -8.93 -21.44 13.30
C PHE A 279 -10.43 -21.61 13.42
N VAL A 280 -10.96 -21.59 14.64
CA VAL A 280 -12.40 -21.73 14.88
C VAL A 280 -12.90 -20.46 15.55
N MET A 281 -13.78 -19.76 14.85
CA MET A 281 -14.44 -18.54 15.29
C MET A 281 -15.77 -18.88 15.98
N LYS A 282 -16.00 -18.31 17.16
CA LYS A 282 -17.34 -18.30 17.80
C LYS A 282 -18.17 -17.13 17.25
N ALA A 283 -19.37 -16.94 17.80
CA ALA A 283 -20.21 -15.79 17.50
C ALA A 283 -19.52 -14.48 17.90
N ASP A 284 -19.96 -13.38 17.29
CA ASP A 284 -19.53 -12.02 17.60
C ASP A 284 -18.00 -11.87 17.56
N THR A 285 -17.37 -12.48 16.55
CA THR A 285 -15.91 -12.50 16.35
C THR A 285 -15.54 -11.87 15.03
N GLU A 286 -14.55 -10.98 15.03
CA GLU A 286 -13.99 -10.35 13.83
C GLU A 286 -12.47 -10.56 13.79
N ILE A 287 -11.98 -11.00 12.63
CA ILE A 287 -10.55 -11.14 12.35
C ILE A 287 -10.18 -10.44 11.03
N VAL A 288 -8.90 -10.12 10.89
CA VAL A 288 -8.30 -9.63 9.64
C VAL A 288 -7.20 -10.59 9.18
N LEU A 289 -7.22 -10.95 7.90
CA LEU A 289 -6.18 -11.76 7.28
C LEU A 289 -4.96 -10.90 6.96
N ALA A 290 -4.03 -10.74 7.90
CA ALA A 290 -2.88 -9.88 7.68
C ALA A 290 -1.90 -10.44 6.61
N PRO A 291 -1.12 -9.58 5.94
CA PRO A 291 -0.10 -10.02 5.00
C PRO A 291 0.89 -10.98 5.69
N PRO A 292 1.23 -12.14 5.08
CA PRO A 292 2.23 -13.02 5.65
C PRO A 292 3.59 -12.31 5.63
N GLY A 293 4.30 -12.33 6.76
CA GLY A 293 5.72 -11.95 6.78
C GLY A 293 6.57 -12.99 6.03
N GLU A 294 7.85 -12.70 5.79
CA GLU A 294 8.77 -13.62 5.08
C GLU A 294 8.81 -15.06 5.66
N LYS A 295 8.41 -15.24 6.94
CA LYS A 295 8.39 -16.53 7.65
C LYS A 295 7.16 -16.76 8.56
N GLU A 296 6.21 -15.84 8.56
CA GLU A 296 5.15 -15.79 9.59
C GLU A 296 3.78 -15.65 8.95
N SER A 297 2.85 -16.54 9.32
CA SER A 297 1.42 -16.30 9.09
C SER A 297 0.93 -15.33 10.17
N LYS A 298 0.30 -14.23 9.78
CA LYS A 298 -0.18 -13.19 10.70
C LYS A 298 -1.69 -13.02 10.57
N ILE A 299 -2.37 -12.90 11.71
CA ILE A 299 -3.80 -12.60 11.80
C ILE A 299 -4.01 -11.61 12.93
N ASP A 300 -4.91 -10.65 12.69
CA ASP A 300 -5.36 -9.73 13.72
C ASP A 300 -6.74 -10.18 14.23
N LEU A 301 -6.86 -10.43 15.53
CA LEU A 301 -8.13 -10.65 16.21
C LEU A 301 -8.61 -9.30 16.75
N VAL A 302 -9.64 -8.74 16.11
CA VAL A 302 -10.19 -7.42 16.44
C VAL A 302 -11.12 -7.50 17.64
N LEU A 303 -11.98 -8.54 17.67
CA LEU A 303 -12.98 -8.79 18.71
C LEU A 303 -13.38 -10.27 18.71
N GLY A 304 -13.77 -10.79 19.88
CA GLY A 304 -14.45 -12.08 20.01
C GLY A 304 -13.55 -13.21 20.49
N ASN A 305 -13.90 -14.45 20.11
CA ASN A 305 -13.26 -15.66 20.64
C ASN A 305 -12.78 -16.57 19.52
N LEU A 306 -11.52 -16.94 19.58
CA LEU A 306 -10.82 -17.66 18.52
C LEU A 306 -10.05 -18.85 19.11
N LEU A 307 -10.42 -20.07 18.72
CA LEU A 307 -9.61 -21.25 18.99
C LEU A 307 -8.61 -21.45 17.85
N VAL A 308 -7.33 -21.48 18.19
CA VAL A 308 -6.22 -21.59 17.27
C VAL A 308 -5.55 -22.94 17.46
N ASN A 309 -5.46 -23.72 16.37
CA ASN A 309 -4.71 -24.96 16.32
C ASN A 309 -3.60 -24.82 15.28
N VAL A 310 -2.38 -24.57 15.76
CA VAL A 310 -1.20 -24.43 14.90
C VAL A 310 -0.59 -25.81 14.67
N LYS A 311 -0.62 -26.30 13.43
CA LYS A 311 0.07 -27.56 13.09
C LYS A 311 1.56 -27.31 12.84
N LYS A 312 2.35 -28.36 13.07
CA LYS A 312 3.82 -28.30 13.00
C LYS A 312 4.26 -27.92 11.59
N LEU A 313 4.62 -26.64 11.42
CA LEU A 313 5.18 -26.08 10.19
C LEU A 313 6.44 -26.85 9.76
N LEU A 314 6.48 -27.31 8.51
CA LEU A 314 7.73 -27.68 7.84
C LEU A 314 8.71 -26.49 7.97
N LYS A 315 10.01 -26.80 8.13
CA LYS A 315 11.13 -25.91 8.53
C LYS A 315 10.81 -24.39 8.54
N ASP A 316 10.97 -23.79 9.72
CA ASP A 316 11.10 -22.34 9.98
C ASP A 316 9.85 -21.45 10.03
N GLY A 317 8.64 -21.95 9.78
CA GLY A 317 7.43 -21.14 9.97
C GLY A 317 7.02 -20.95 11.45
N THR A 318 6.52 -19.76 11.80
CA THR A 318 5.78 -19.40 13.03
C THR A 318 4.39 -18.84 12.70
N MET A 319 3.44 -18.94 13.63
CA MET A 319 2.12 -18.29 13.54
C MET A 319 2.08 -17.17 14.59
N GLU A 320 1.67 -15.98 14.17
CA GLU A 320 1.48 -14.82 15.03
C GLU A 320 0.00 -14.41 15.03
N VAL A 321 -0.56 -14.23 16.23
CA VAL A 321 -1.90 -13.68 16.44
C VAL A 321 -1.77 -12.37 17.19
N THR A 322 -2.19 -11.29 16.56
CA THR A 322 -2.17 -9.94 17.12
C THR A 322 -3.56 -9.61 17.66
N MET A 323 -3.62 -9.04 18.87
CA MET A 323 -4.83 -8.59 19.54
C MET A 323 -4.68 -7.11 19.92
N ASN A 324 -5.70 -6.50 20.55
CA ASN A 324 -5.64 -5.08 20.89
C ASN A 324 -4.59 -4.77 21.96
N GLN A 325 -4.45 -5.64 22.96
CA GLN A 325 -3.55 -5.45 24.11
C GLN A 325 -2.32 -6.36 24.08
N GLY A 326 -2.18 -7.26 23.10
CA GLY A 326 -1.03 -8.15 23.04
C GLY A 326 -0.79 -8.87 21.72
N VAL A 327 0.32 -9.60 21.66
CA VAL A 327 0.76 -10.40 20.50
C VAL A 327 1.18 -11.79 20.99
N LEU A 328 0.75 -12.83 20.28
CA LEU A 328 1.02 -14.23 20.57
C LEU A 328 1.84 -14.83 19.43
N GLY A 329 2.94 -15.51 19.73
CA GLY A 329 3.75 -16.21 18.74
C GLY A 329 4.12 -17.60 19.20
N GLN A 330 3.72 -18.65 18.45
CA GLN A 330 4.24 -20.01 18.70
C GLN A 330 4.06 -20.96 17.50
N LYS A 331 4.70 -22.14 17.61
CA LYS A 331 4.68 -23.24 16.65
C LYS A 331 4.23 -24.53 17.35
N GLY A 332 3.22 -25.20 16.79
CA GLY A 332 2.77 -26.52 17.25
C GLY A 332 2.04 -26.48 18.60
N THR A 333 0.93 -25.75 18.67
CA THR A 333 0.24 -25.43 19.93
C THR A 333 -1.25 -25.25 19.69
N ILE A 334 -2.06 -25.59 20.67
CA ILE A 334 -3.51 -25.34 20.69
C ILE A 334 -3.81 -24.35 21.81
N PHE A 335 -4.39 -23.21 21.47
CA PHE A 335 -4.71 -22.15 22.42
C PHE A 335 -5.96 -21.38 21.98
N ILE A 336 -6.55 -20.66 22.93
CA ILE A 336 -7.73 -19.82 22.74
C ILE A 336 -7.32 -18.37 22.96
N CYS A 337 -7.78 -17.49 22.08
CA CYS A 337 -7.68 -16.04 22.23
C CYS A 337 -9.07 -15.47 22.48
N GLU A 338 -9.18 -14.54 23.42
CA GLU A 338 -10.41 -13.81 23.73
C GLU A 338 -10.10 -12.31 23.72
N GLU A 339 -10.84 -11.55 22.93
CA GLU A 339 -10.66 -10.11 22.76
C GLU A 339 -11.98 -9.38 22.97
N THR A 340 -11.98 -8.34 23.82
CA THR A 340 -13.20 -7.57 24.16
C THR A 340 -13.14 -6.11 23.69
N GLY A 341 -12.06 -5.70 23.04
CA GLY A 341 -11.71 -4.31 22.76
C GLY A 341 -10.82 -3.69 23.85
N THR A 342 -10.98 -4.13 25.09
CA THR A 342 -10.26 -3.57 26.26
C THR A 342 -9.32 -4.55 26.93
N THR A 343 -9.53 -5.85 26.71
CA THR A 343 -8.75 -6.94 27.30
C THR A 343 -8.44 -7.99 26.25
N SER A 344 -7.19 -8.45 26.23
CA SER A 344 -6.77 -9.59 25.42
C SER A 344 -6.34 -10.74 26.33
N SER A 345 -7.03 -11.88 26.24
CA SER A 345 -6.75 -13.05 27.07
C SER A 345 -6.29 -14.22 26.21
N VAL A 346 -5.37 -15.01 26.75
CA VAL A 346 -4.97 -16.29 26.14
C VAL A 346 -5.14 -17.43 27.14
N LYS A 347 -5.69 -18.55 26.68
CA LYS A 347 -5.79 -19.82 27.42
C LYS A 347 -5.07 -20.91 26.61
N VAL A 348 -4.10 -21.61 27.19
CA VAL A 348 -3.34 -22.63 26.46
C VAL A 348 -3.86 -24.02 26.76
N ILE A 349 -4.30 -24.75 25.74
CA ILE A 349 -4.84 -26.11 25.86
C ILE A 349 -3.70 -27.14 25.76
N GLU A 350 -2.84 -26.98 24.76
CA GLU A 350 -1.72 -27.88 24.51
C GLU A 350 -0.50 -27.09 24.05
N GLY A 351 0.65 -27.36 24.66
CA GLY A 351 1.92 -26.72 24.34
C GLY A 351 2.21 -25.51 25.23
N THR A 352 2.85 -24.51 24.64
CA THR A 352 3.30 -23.30 25.32
C THR A 352 3.06 -22.13 24.36
N VAL A 353 2.84 -20.92 24.86
CA VAL A 353 2.69 -19.70 24.04
C VAL A 353 3.52 -18.56 24.66
N GLU A 354 4.29 -17.82 23.86
CA GLU A 354 4.84 -16.53 24.27
C GLU A 354 3.79 -15.43 24.05
N PHE A 355 3.37 -14.78 25.12
CA PHE A 355 2.43 -13.66 25.09
C PHE A 355 3.14 -12.35 25.46
N THR A 356 3.06 -11.37 24.58
CA THR A 356 3.67 -10.05 24.74
C THR A 356 2.58 -9.00 24.92
N ALA A 357 2.59 -8.24 26.02
CA ALA A 357 1.69 -7.11 26.21
C ALA A 357 2.15 -5.89 25.40
N LYS A 358 1.23 -5.21 24.71
CA LYS A 358 1.54 -4.03 23.90
C LYS A 358 1.83 -2.78 24.74
N ALA A 359 1.23 -2.66 25.93
CA ALA A 359 1.35 -1.47 26.77
C ALA A 359 2.80 -1.20 27.25
N ASP A 360 3.54 -2.25 27.59
CA ASP A 360 4.90 -2.14 28.16
C ASP A 360 5.94 -3.06 27.49
N GLY A 361 5.53 -3.88 26.50
CA GLY A 361 6.39 -4.82 25.81
C GLY A 361 6.82 -6.03 26.67
N LYS A 362 6.25 -6.21 27.87
CA LYS A 362 6.59 -7.36 28.72
C LYS A 362 6.07 -8.65 28.11
N LYS A 363 6.86 -9.71 28.29
CA LYS A 363 6.59 -11.05 27.78
C LYS A 363 6.33 -12.02 28.92
N ALA A 364 5.38 -12.93 28.74
CA ALA A 364 5.21 -14.11 29.58
C ALA A 364 5.04 -15.36 28.72
N ILE A 365 5.67 -16.45 29.17
CA ILE A 365 5.50 -17.78 28.60
C ILE A 365 4.31 -18.43 29.30
N VAL A 366 3.26 -18.81 28.59
CA VAL A 366 2.02 -19.42 29.12
C VAL A 366 2.00 -20.89 28.73
N ASN A 367 1.82 -21.79 29.68
CA ASN A 367 1.85 -23.24 29.46
C ASN A 367 0.44 -23.84 29.43
N ALA A 368 0.33 -25.08 28.94
CA ALA A 368 -0.93 -25.82 28.95
C ALA A 368 -1.59 -25.83 30.34
N GLY A 369 -2.88 -25.48 30.39
CA GLY A 369 -3.67 -25.33 31.61
C GLY A 369 -3.58 -23.96 32.26
N GLU A 370 -2.69 -23.09 31.79
CA GLU A 370 -2.57 -21.71 32.25
C GLU A 370 -3.32 -20.75 31.30
N MET A 371 -3.77 -19.64 31.86
CA MET A 371 -4.28 -18.48 31.16
C MET A 371 -3.67 -17.19 31.70
N ILE A 372 -3.65 -16.16 30.88
CA ILE A 372 -3.16 -14.83 31.24
C ILE A 372 -3.95 -13.78 30.46
N THR A 373 -4.04 -12.57 31.02
CA THR A 373 -4.77 -11.44 30.41
C THR A 373 -3.87 -10.22 30.33
N ALA A 374 -3.93 -9.49 29.22
CA ALA A 374 -3.33 -8.17 29.04
C ALA A 374 -4.41 -7.11 28.94
N THR A 375 -4.11 -5.93 29.50
CA THR A 375 -4.95 -4.74 29.50
C THR A 375 -4.10 -3.52 29.12
N ALA A 376 -4.72 -2.34 29.05
CA ALA A 376 -4.01 -1.08 28.84
C ALA A 376 -2.95 -0.78 29.94
N ASP A 377 -3.11 -1.36 31.14
CA ASP A 377 -2.16 -1.22 32.25
C ASP A 377 -0.98 -2.22 32.17
N GLY A 378 -1.00 -3.12 31.19
CA GLY A 378 0.01 -4.15 30.99
C GLY A 378 -0.49 -5.57 31.26
N LEU A 379 0.47 -6.45 31.55
CA LEU A 379 0.25 -7.89 31.69
C LEU A 379 -0.20 -8.27 33.11
N GLY A 380 -1.30 -9.01 33.21
CA GLY A 380 -1.81 -9.55 34.47
C GLY A 380 -1.09 -10.82 34.94
N ASP A 381 -1.53 -11.35 36.08
CA ASP A 381 -1.04 -12.61 36.62
C ASP A 381 -1.58 -13.82 35.86
N LYS A 382 -0.84 -14.92 35.89
CA LYS A 382 -1.30 -16.21 35.37
C LYS A 382 -2.27 -16.88 36.31
N THR A 383 -3.28 -17.52 35.75
CA THR A 383 -4.23 -18.36 36.49
C THR A 383 -4.44 -19.69 35.78
N ASP A 384 -4.87 -20.72 36.51
CA ASP A 384 -5.19 -22.02 35.92
C ASP A 384 -6.64 -22.07 35.42
N PHE A 385 -6.92 -22.92 34.43
CA PHE A 385 -8.28 -23.21 33.96
C PHE A 385 -8.51 -24.70 33.67
N ASP A 386 -9.77 -25.14 33.64
CA ASP A 386 -10.12 -26.54 33.32
C ASP A 386 -10.13 -26.79 31.81
N ILE A 387 -9.05 -27.37 31.32
CA ILE A 387 -8.87 -27.75 29.91
C ILE A 387 -10.00 -28.64 29.40
N LYS A 388 -10.49 -29.61 30.20
CA LYS A 388 -11.49 -30.58 29.74
C LYS A 388 -12.85 -29.93 29.57
N ALA A 389 -13.21 -29.04 30.49
CA ALA A 389 -14.45 -28.27 30.39
C ALA A 389 -14.43 -27.38 29.15
N GLU A 390 -13.34 -26.61 28.97
CA GLU A 390 -13.17 -25.70 27.85
C GLU A 390 -13.16 -26.45 26.49
N GLN A 391 -12.37 -27.53 26.37
CA GLN A 391 -12.31 -28.33 25.13
C GLN A 391 -13.68 -28.89 24.74
N LYS A 392 -14.47 -29.35 25.71
CA LYS A 392 -15.81 -29.89 25.45
C LYS A 392 -16.76 -28.85 24.84
N GLU A 393 -16.67 -27.59 25.28
CA GLU A 393 -17.46 -26.50 24.70
C GLU A 393 -17.06 -26.25 23.24
N TRP A 394 -15.75 -26.22 22.96
CA TRP A 394 -15.23 -26.04 21.60
C TRP A 394 -15.55 -27.20 20.67
N ASP A 395 -15.49 -28.44 21.15
CA ASP A 395 -15.88 -29.62 20.37
C ASP A 395 -17.37 -29.57 19.99
N THR A 396 -18.21 -29.15 20.93
CA THR A 396 -19.66 -28.97 20.70
C THR A 396 -19.91 -27.89 19.65
N HIS A 397 -19.20 -26.76 19.73
CA HIS A 397 -19.28 -25.68 18.76
C HIS A 397 -18.84 -26.14 17.38
N GLN A 398 -17.66 -26.75 17.23
CA GLN A 398 -17.15 -27.27 15.96
C GLN A 398 -18.10 -28.29 15.31
N ALA A 399 -18.69 -29.18 16.12
CA ALA A 399 -19.67 -30.15 15.64
C ALA A 399 -20.97 -29.50 15.14
N SER A 400 -21.30 -28.28 15.56
CA SER A 400 -22.42 -27.51 15.01
C SER A 400 -22.10 -26.92 13.64
N LEU A 401 -20.84 -26.54 13.40
CA LEU A 401 -20.39 -25.90 12.15
C LEU A 401 -20.30 -26.88 10.97
N LYS A 402 -19.95 -28.14 11.24
CA LYS A 402 -19.79 -29.18 10.21
C LYS A 402 -21.12 -29.80 9.75
N ARG A 403 -22.24 -29.44 10.36
CA ARG A 403 -23.52 -30.16 10.22
C ARG A 403 -24.36 -29.77 8.99
N ASN A 404 -23.87 -28.88 8.12
CA ASN A 404 -24.62 -28.38 6.96
C ASN A 404 -24.34 -29.10 5.61
N ASP A 405 -23.47 -30.10 5.57
CA ASP A 405 -23.41 -31.00 4.40
C ASP A 405 -24.56 -32.01 4.48
N GLY A 406 -25.57 -31.79 3.66
CA GLY A 406 -26.81 -32.55 3.64
C GLY A 406 -26.61 -34.08 3.70
N ASN A 407 -27.17 -34.67 4.75
CA ASN A 407 -27.99 -35.88 4.65
C ASN A 407 -27.43 -37.10 3.89
N LEU A 408 -26.16 -37.45 4.06
CA LEU A 408 -25.58 -38.72 3.57
C LEU A 408 -26.17 -39.96 4.27
N LEU A 409 -26.82 -39.79 5.44
CA LEU A 409 -27.47 -40.89 6.16
C LEU A 409 -28.71 -41.44 5.42
N TRP A 410 -29.47 -40.63 4.68
CA TRP A 410 -30.64 -41.12 3.93
C TRP A 410 -30.28 -41.94 2.68
N VAL A 411 -29.14 -41.66 2.04
CA VAL A 411 -28.63 -42.46 0.92
C VAL A 411 -28.19 -43.85 1.42
N GLY A 412 -27.56 -43.92 2.61
CA GLY A 412 -27.25 -45.19 3.27
C GLY A 412 -28.49 -46.03 3.60
N PHE A 413 -29.58 -45.41 4.05
CA PHE A 413 -30.85 -46.13 4.31
C PHE A 413 -31.55 -46.60 3.03
N LEU A 414 -31.48 -45.85 1.93
CA LEU A 414 -32.03 -46.27 0.63
C LEU A 414 -31.25 -47.46 0.03
N PHE A 415 -29.92 -47.44 0.05
CA PHE A 415 -29.11 -48.56 -0.46
C PHE A 415 -29.11 -49.78 0.49
N GLY A 416 -29.08 -49.56 1.81
CA GLY A 416 -29.17 -50.63 2.80
C GLY A 416 -30.53 -51.34 2.81
N GLY A 417 -31.63 -50.58 2.65
CA GLY A 417 -32.98 -51.13 2.56
C GLY A 417 -33.20 -52.00 1.33
N ILE A 418 -32.69 -51.59 0.16
CA ILE A 418 -32.79 -52.38 -1.08
C ILE A 418 -32.00 -53.68 -0.96
N LEU A 419 -30.79 -53.65 -0.38
CA LEU A 419 -29.97 -54.85 -0.19
C LEU A 419 -30.62 -55.85 0.79
N PHE A 420 -31.24 -55.35 1.86
CA PHE A 420 -31.94 -56.17 2.84
C PHE A 420 -33.20 -56.84 2.25
N ILE A 421 -33.99 -56.11 1.45
CA ILE A 421 -35.16 -56.65 0.74
C ILE A 421 -34.74 -57.74 -0.26
N ALA A 422 -33.67 -57.53 -1.02
CA ALA A 422 -33.17 -58.53 -1.96
C ALA A 422 -32.72 -59.82 -1.26
N LEU A 423 -31.99 -59.69 -0.14
CA LEU A 423 -31.57 -60.83 0.68
C LEU A 423 -32.76 -61.57 1.28
N PHE A 424 -33.76 -60.83 1.77
CA PHE A 424 -34.98 -61.41 2.34
C PHE A 424 -35.78 -62.18 1.28
N LEU A 425 -35.89 -61.66 0.05
CA LEU A 425 -36.55 -62.35 -1.06
C LEU A 425 -35.80 -63.62 -1.49
N VAL A 426 -34.47 -63.64 -1.45
CA VAL A 426 -33.66 -64.84 -1.72
C VAL A 426 -33.90 -65.93 -0.66
N VAL A 427 -33.97 -65.54 0.62
CA VAL A 427 -34.26 -66.47 1.73
C VAL A 427 -35.66 -67.06 1.60
N ILE A 428 -36.68 -66.23 1.32
CA ILE A 428 -38.04 -66.69 1.08
C ILE A 428 -38.09 -67.66 -0.10
N ARG A 429 -37.42 -67.35 -1.21
CA ARG A 429 -37.38 -68.22 -2.39
C ARG A 429 -36.74 -69.58 -2.07
N ARG A 430 -35.69 -69.61 -1.24
CA ARG A 430 -35.08 -70.86 -0.77
C ARG A 430 -36.02 -71.69 0.11
N LEU A 431 -36.74 -71.04 1.03
CA LEU A 431 -37.70 -71.71 1.91
C LEU A 431 -38.88 -72.31 1.13
N PHE A 432 -39.36 -71.61 0.09
CA PHE A 432 -40.41 -72.16 -0.79
C PHE A 432 -39.90 -73.25 -1.73
N HIS A 433 -38.62 -73.25 -2.11
CA HIS A 433 -38.05 -74.31 -2.94
C HIS A 433 -37.89 -75.62 -2.15
N GLN A 434 -37.48 -75.56 -0.87
CA GLN A 434 -37.38 -76.77 -0.03
C GLN A 434 -38.73 -77.44 0.25
N LYS A 435 -39.83 -76.68 0.25
CA LYS A 435 -41.19 -77.23 0.44
C LYS A 435 -41.77 -77.93 -0.79
N LYS A 436 -41.13 -77.82 -1.97
CA LYS A 436 -41.58 -78.51 -3.20
C LYS A 436 -40.84 -79.83 -3.48
N THR A 437 -39.80 -80.13 -2.70
CA THR A 437 -39.00 -81.36 -2.81
C THR A 437 -39.21 -82.32 -1.62
N SER A 438 -40.18 -82.01 -0.76
CA SER A 438 -40.80 -82.91 0.21
C SER A 438 -42.24 -83.12 -0.21
#